data_AF-A0A958Q3Z1-F1
#
_entry.id   AF-A0A958Q3Z1-F1
#
_cell.length_a   1.000
_cell.length_b   1.000
_cell.length_c   1.000
_cell.angle_alpha   90.00
_cell.angle_beta   90.00
_cell.angle_gamma   90.00
#
_symmetry.space_group_name_H-M   'P 1'
#
loop_
_entity.id
_entity.type
_entity.pdbx_description
1 polymer ?
#
loop_
_entity_poly.entity_id
_entity_poly.type
_entity_poly.pdbx_seq_one_letter_code
_entity_poly.pdbx_strand_id
1 'polypeptide(L)'
;MSQHNLNTVGFDVDALEIFGGESERGTPERNLLMAILERAILDFVGNDQKEVGQAEEWLFEDDKSANEDEVIDAADFDSASYGYTPFSFSWVCQQLDLDRSFVAETIKAMPKRGHRRVAPWYFMKQAG
;
A
#
# COMPACT_ATOMS: atom_id res chain seq x y z
N MET A 1 -23.53 -3.25 -32.11
CA MET A 1 -22.95 -4.27 -31.22
C MET A 1 -21.46 -3.97 -31.10
N SER A 2 -21.10 -3.04 -30.22
CA SER A 2 -19.69 -2.71 -29.97
C SER A 2 -19.15 -3.62 -28.88
N GLN A 3 -18.15 -4.42 -29.23
CA GLN A 3 -17.36 -5.19 -28.29
C GLN A 3 -16.48 -4.20 -27.52
N HIS A 4 -16.70 -4.08 -26.22
CA HIS A 4 -15.78 -3.39 -25.33
C HIS A 4 -14.55 -4.27 -25.14
N ASN A 5 -13.44 -3.86 -25.76
CA ASN A 5 -12.11 -4.36 -25.45
C ASN A 5 -11.81 -4.05 -23.98
N LEU A 6 -11.82 -5.08 -23.14
CA LEU A 6 -11.25 -5.03 -21.79
C LEU A 6 -9.74 -4.97 -21.98
N ASN A 7 -9.20 -3.75 -21.96
CA ASN A 7 -7.77 -3.53 -21.83
C ASN A 7 -7.28 -4.29 -20.60
N THR A 8 -6.62 -5.40 -20.87
CA THR A 8 -5.89 -6.17 -19.88
C THR A 8 -4.73 -5.27 -19.47
N VAL A 9 -4.86 -4.59 -18.34
CA VAL A 9 -3.78 -3.80 -17.75
C VAL A 9 -2.66 -4.79 -17.44
N GLY A 10 -1.65 -4.80 -18.30
CA GLY A 10 -0.43 -5.56 -18.09
C GLY A 10 0.20 -5.06 -16.80
N PHE A 11 0.15 -5.88 -15.75
CA PHE A 11 0.89 -5.67 -14.51
C PHE A 11 2.36 -5.93 -14.80
N ASP A 12 2.99 -4.95 -15.43
CA ASP A 12 4.43 -4.85 -15.63
C ASP A 12 4.93 -3.59 -14.91
N VAL A 13 4.42 -3.39 -13.69
CA VAL A 13 4.98 -2.42 -12.74
C VAL A 13 5.79 -3.24 -11.78
N ASP A 14 7.11 -3.20 -11.97
CA ASP A 14 8.06 -3.89 -11.12
C ASP A 14 7.82 -3.39 -9.69
N ALA A 15 7.33 -4.27 -8.81
CA ALA A 15 7.26 -3.95 -7.39
C ALA A 15 8.63 -3.47 -6.89
N LEU A 16 9.72 -3.94 -7.49
CA LEU A 16 11.08 -3.45 -7.28
C LEU A 16 11.33 -1.98 -7.65
N GLU A 17 10.62 -1.40 -8.61
CA GLU A 17 10.67 0.04 -8.89
C GLU A 17 10.02 0.84 -7.75
N ILE A 18 8.99 0.30 -7.10
CA ILE A 18 8.41 0.88 -5.87
C ILE A 18 9.44 0.83 -4.72
N PHE A 19 10.25 -0.23 -4.64
CA PHE A 19 11.22 -0.44 -3.57
C PHE A 19 12.63 0.13 -3.82
N GLY A 20 12.88 0.77 -4.96
CA GLY A 20 14.20 1.30 -5.32
C GLY A 20 15.19 0.18 -5.63
N GLY A 21 15.56 0.02 -6.90
CA GLY A 21 16.54 -0.97 -7.34
C GLY A 21 17.92 -0.83 -6.65
N GLU A 22 18.80 -1.82 -6.88
CA GLU A 22 20.07 -2.11 -6.15
C GLU A 22 21.10 -0.96 -6.00
N SER A 23 20.82 0.26 -6.49
CA SER A 23 21.80 1.35 -6.63
C SER A 23 21.67 2.47 -5.60
N GLU A 24 20.56 2.57 -4.85
CA GLU A 24 20.36 3.65 -3.88
C GLU A 24 19.92 3.06 -2.54
N ARG A 25 20.87 2.82 -1.63
CA ARG A 25 20.51 2.63 -0.22
C ARG A 25 19.90 3.94 0.25
N GLY A 26 18.58 4.00 0.33
CA GLY A 26 17.85 5.14 0.88
C GLY A 26 18.34 5.48 2.29
N THR A 27 17.95 6.64 2.81
CA THR A 27 18.27 7.02 4.19
C THR A 27 17.72 5.95 5.16
N PRO A 28 18.31 5.79 6.36
CA PRO A 28 17.80 4.85 7.36
C PRO A 28 16.30 5.03 7.64
N GLU A 29 15.82 6.27 7.66
CA GLU A 29 14.41 6.62 7.83
C GLU A 29 13.58 6.10 6.66
N ARG A 30 14.01 6.36 5.41
CA ARG A 30 13.30 5.86 4.23
C ARG A 30 13.24 4.33 4.22
N ASN A 31 14.33 3.65 4.56
CA ASN A 31 14.39 2.19 4.62
C ASN A 31 13.43 1.62 5.67
N LEU A 32 13.31 2.29 6.83
CA LEU A 32 12.36 1.90 7.86
C LEU A 32 10.91 2.01 7.34
N LEU A 33 10.58 3.11 6.67
CA LEU A 33 9.24 3.31 6.09
C LEU A 33 8.92 2.28 5.01
N MET A 34 9.88 1.96 4.15
CA MET A 34 9.72 0.88 3.17
C MET A 34 9.49 -0.47 3.84
N ALA A 35 10.23 -0.78 4.91
CA ALA A 35 10.07 -2.04 5.65
C ALA A 35 8.69 -2.13 6.35
N ILE A 36 8.19 -1.01 6.88
CA ILE A 36 6.84 -0.94 7.45
C ILE A 36 5.79 -1.22 6.37
N LEU A 37 5.91 -0.56 5.21
CA LEU A 37 5.00 -0.76 4.09
C LEU A 37 5.06 -2.22 3.57
N GLU A 38 6.26 -2.76 3.37
CA GLU A 38 6.46 -4.14 2.93
C GLU A 38 5.83 -5.14 3.91
N ARG A 39 6.04 -4.94 5.23
CA ARG A 39 5.45 -5.80 6.27
C ARG A 39 3.93 -5.77 6.22
N ALA A 40 3.31 -4.59 6.10
CA ALA A 40 1.86 -4.45 6.00
C ALA A 40 1.31 -5.16 4.75
N ILE A 41 1.99 -5.03 3.61
CA ILE A 41 1.61 -5.73 2.37
C ILE A 41 1.70 -7.25 2.58
N LEU A 42 2.79 -7.76 3.17
CA LEU A 42 2.98 -9.18 3.44
C LEU A 42 1.90 -9.75 4.38
N ASP A 43 1.48 -8.98 5.37
CA ASP A 43 0.38 -9.34 6.28
C ASP A 43 -0.95 -9.36 5.54
N PHE A 44 -1.23 -8.35 4.72
CA PHE A 44 -2.45 -8.29 3.93
C PHE A 44 -2.58 -9.43 2.91
N VAL A 45 -1.49 -9.80 2.21
CA VAL A 45 -1.51 -10.93 1.27
C VAL A 45 -1.27 -12.28 1.94
N GLY A 46 -1.04 -12.28 3.26
CA GLY A 46 -0.75 -13.44 4.08
C GLY A 46 -1.93 -14.39 4.23
N ASN A 47 -1.76 -15.39 5.11
CA ASN A 47 -2.77 -16.41 5.38
C ASN A 47 -3.44 -16.26 6.75
N ASP A 48 -2.78 -15.57 7.68
CA ASP A 48 -3.33 -15.35 9.01
C ASP A 48 -4.44 -14.29 8.92
N GLN A 49 -5.68 -14.69 9.13
CA GLN A 49 -6.84 -13.80 9.02
C GLN A 49 -6.78 -12.64 10.00
N LYS A 50 -6.12 -12.81 11.16
CA LYS A 50 -5.97 -11.73 12.13
C LYS A 50 -4.98 -10.70 11.61
N GLU A 51 -3.83 -11.13 11.09
CA GLU A 51 -2.84 -10.22 10.48
C GLU A 51 -3.41 -9.51 9.26
N VAL A 52 -4.16 -10.24 8.42
CA VAL A 52 -4.86 -9.66 7.25
C VAL A 52 -5.80 -8.55 7.66
N GLY A 53 -6.66 -8.78 8.67
CA GLY A 53 -7.61 -7.76 9.13
C GLY A 53 -6.94 -6.51 9.70
N GLN A 54 -5.86 -6.68 10.46
CA GLN A 54 -5.07 -5.56 11.00
C GLN A 54 -4.36 -4.77 9.89
N ALA A 55 -3.80 -5.48 8.91
CA ALA A 55 -3.16 -4.84 7.76
C ALA A 55 -4.18 -4.12 6.87
N GLU A 56 -5.36 -4.71 6.66
CA GLU A 56 -6.45 -4.08 5.89
C GLU A 56 -6.97 -2.83 6.58
N GLU A 57 -7.10 -2.85 7.91
CA GLU A 57 -7.44 -1.67 8.69
C GLU A 57 -6.43 -0.55 8.51
N TRP A 58 -5.13 -0.84 8.61
CA TRP A 58 -4.07 0.16 8.46
C TRP A 58 -3.88 0.66 7.02
N LEU A 59 -3.95 -0.23 6.02
CA LEU A 59 -3.74 0.11 4.61
C LEU A 59 -4.90 0.89 3.99
N PHE A 60 -6.12 0.72 4.51
CA PHE A 60 -7.34 1.25 3.89
C PHE A 60 -8.26 2.00 4.86
N GLU A 61 -7.71 2.52 5.97
CA GLU A 61 -8.45 3.28 6.99
C GLU A 61 -9.24 4.45 6.38
N ASP A 62 -8.60 5.27 5.52
CA ASP A 62 -9.25 6.44 4.93
C ASP A 62 -10.35 6.09 3.90
N ASP A 63 -10.35 4.86 3.37
CA ASP A 63 -11.42 4.42 2.45
C ASP A 63 -12.73 4.14 3.23
N LYS A 64 -12.64 3.91 4.56
CA LYS A 64 -13.78 3.64 5.43
C LYS A 64 -14.44 4.94 5.92
N SER A 65 -13.63 5.96 6.22
CA SER A 65 -14.11 7.27 6.73
C SER A 65 -14.63 8.21 5.64
N ALA A 66 -14.35 7.96 4.35
CA ALA A 66 -14.87 8.74 3.23
C ALA A 66 -16.40 8.65 3.02
N ASN A 67 -17.12 7.88 3.85
CA ASN A 67 -18.58 7.74 3.79
C ASN A 67 -19.33 8.49 4.90
N GLU A 68 -18.65 9.18 5.81
CA GLU A 68 -19.31 9.87 6.92
C GLU A 68 -18.90 11.34 6.93
N ASP A 69 -19.90 12.22 6.78
CA ASP A 69 -19.86 13.66 7.02
C ASP A 69 -19.50 13.95 8.51
N GLU A 70 -18.37 13.47 9.01
CA GLU A 70 -17.90 13.80 10.35
C GLU A 70 -17.18 15.13 10.34
N VAL A 71 -17.96 16.15 10.69
CA VAL A 71 -17.51 17.46 11.16
C VAL A 71 -16.64 17.23 12.40
N ILE A 72 -15.32 17.23 12.22
CA ILE A 72 -14.39 17.22 13.35
C ILE A 72 -14.49 18.61 14.00
N ASP A 73 -15.12 18.68 15.17
CA ASP A 73 -15.05 19.83 16.07
C ASP A 73 -13.58 20.05 16.44
N ALA A 74 -12.93 20.93 15.69
CA ALA A 74 -11.55 21.38 15.88
C ALA A 74 -11.44 22.16 17.20
N ALA A 75 -11.34 21.45 18.31
CA ALA A 75 -11.19 22.03 19.65
C ALA A 75 -9.79 21.83 20.26
N ASP A 76 -8.84 21.25 19.54
CA ASP A 76 -7.45 21.18 19.99
C ASP A 76 -6.50 21.91 19.01
N PHE A 77 -6.00 23.05 19.48
CA PHE A 77 -5.44 24.15 18.68
C PHE A 77 -3.97 23.97 18.28
N ASP A 78 -3.37 22.78 18.50
CA ASP A 78 -1.93 22.55 18.23
C ASP A 78 -1.63 21.50 17.15
N SER A 79 -2.66 20.91 16.51
CA SER A 79 -2.46 19.84 15.51
C SER A 79 -3.27 20.03 14.22
N ALA A 80 -3.46 21.28 13.77
CA ALA A 80 -4.17 21.58 12.54
C ALA A 80 -3.31 22.45 11.61
N SER A 81 -2.30 21.83 11.02
CA SER A 81 -1.61 22.41 9.86
C SER A 81 -1.11 21.30 8.95
N TYR A 82 -2.05 20.70 8.23
CA TYR A 82 -1.88 19.80 7.07
C TYR A 82 -1.38 18.38 7.36
N GLY A 83 -2.16 17.40 6.88
CA GLY A 83 -1.61 16.20 6.25
C GLY A 83 -1.31 15.03 7.19
N TYR A 84 -2.25 14.09 7.23
CA TYR A 84 -2.11 12.70 7.68
C TYR A 84 -1.63 12.43 9.12
N THR A 85 -2.28 11.48 9.78
CA THR A 85 -1.81 10.94 11.07
C THR A 85 -0.40 10.33 10.87
N PRO A 86 0.60 10.68 11.70
CA PRO A 86 1.95 10.11 11.58
C PRO A 86 1.93 8.58 11.56
N PHE A 87 2.74 7.98 10.68
CA PHE A 87 2.79 6.52 10.45
C PHE A 87 1.49 5.86 9.97
N SER A 88 0.47 6.63 9.59
CA SER A 88 -0.62 6.11 8.76
C SER A 88 -0.10 5.70 7.38
N PHE A 89 -0.84 4.85 6.68
CA PHE A 89 -0.51 4.47 5.31
C PHE A 89 -0.34 5.70 4.39
N SER A 90 -1.26 6.67 4.49
CA SER A 90 -1.20 7.89 3.69
C SER A 90 0.01 8.78 4.03
N TRP A 91 0.38 8.88 5.31
CA TRP A 91 1.62 9.55 5.73
C TRP A 91 2.86 8.83 5.19
N VAL A 92 2.89 7.49 5.26
CA VAL A 92 4.01 6.69 4.74
C VAL A 92 4.15 6.87 3.24
N CYS A 93 3.06 6.83 2.46
CA CYS A 93 3.10 7.12 1.03
C CYS A 93 3.66 8.51 0.73
N GLN A 94 3.24 9.53 1.50
CA GLN A 94 3.75 10.89 1.34
C GLN A 94 5.26 10.97 1.60
N GLN A 95 5.77 10.37 2.68
CA GLN A 95 7.20 10.39 3.01
C GLN A 95 8.06 9.60 2.01
N LEU A 96 7.46 8.66 1.29
CA LEU A 96 8.12 7.82 0.29
C LEU A 96 7.97 8.37 -1.13
N ASP A 97 7.30 9.52 -1.30
CA ASP A 97 6.93 10.10 -2.60
C ASP A 97 6.12 9.11 -3.49
N LEU A 98 5.24 8.33 -2.88
CA LEU A 98 4.37 7.37 -3.55
C LEU A 98 2.95 7.92 -3.72
N ASP A 99 2.32 7.61 -4.86
CA ASP A 99 0.89 7.87 -5.05
C ASP A 99 0.06 6.86 -4.24
N ARG A 100 -0.61 7.36 -3.20
CA ARG A 100 -1.41 6.54 -2.26
C ARG A 100 -2.47 5.71 -2.98
N SER A 101 -3.20 6.31 -3.91
CA SER A 101 -4.32 5.66 -4.62
C SER A 101 -3.81 4.51 -5.47
N PHE A 102 -2.75 4.75 -6.25
CA PHE A 102 -2.10 3.73 -7.07
C PHE A 102 -1.54 2.58 -6.24
N VAL A 103 -0.86 2.88 -5.12
CA VAL A 103 -0.32 1.84 -4.23
C VAL A 103 -1.46 1.02 -3.61
N ALA A 104 -2.52 1.67 -3.13
CA ALA A 104 -3.69 0.98 -2.55
C ALA A 104 -4.37 0.06 -3.56
N GLU A 105 -4.64 0.55 -4.78
CA GLU A 105 -5.21 -0.26 -5.87
C GLU A 105 -4.32 -1.44 -6.24
N THR A 106 -3.00 -1.21 -6.31
CA THR A 106 -2.01 -2.25 -6.59
C THR A 106 -2.04 -3.33 -5.51
N ILE A 107 -2.04 -2.95 -4.22
CA ILE A 107 -2.08 -3.89 -3.10
C ILE A 107 -3.39 -4.70 -3.12
N LYS A 108 -4.55 -4.04 -3.38
CA LYS A 108 -5.85 -4.72 -3.48
C LYS A 108 -5.88 -5.76 -4.61
N ALA A 109 -5.19 -5.49 -5.71
CA ALA A 109 -5.09 -6.41 -6.85
C ALA A 109 -4.09 -7.55 -6.61
N MET A 110 -3.27 -7.52 -5.55
CA MET A 110 -2.28 -8.56 -5.31
C MET A 110 -2.94 -9.92 -4.99
N PRO A 111 -2.47 -11.01 -5.62
CA PRO A 111 -2.97 -12.33 -5.30
C PRO A 111 -2.63 -12.69 -3.85
N LYS A 112 -3.55 -13.35 -3.15
CA LYS A 112 -3.27 -13.89 -1.82
C LYS A 112 -2.23 -15.01 -1.92
N ARG A 113 -1.32 -15.07 -0.96
CA ARG A 113 -0.18 -16.00 -0.91
C ARG A 113 -0.61 -17.47 -0.90
N GLY A 114 -1.82 -17.76 -0.40
CA GLY A 114 -2.34 -19.11 -0.29
C GLY A 114 -1.37 -20.01 0.49
N HIS A 115 -1.28 -21.30 0.17
CA HIS A 115 -0.46 -22.25 0.95
C HIS A 115 1.06 -22.07 0.79
N ARG A 116 1.54 -21.13 -0.03
CA ARG A 116 2.98 -20.96 -0.30
C ARG A 116 3.66 -20.17 0.80
N ARG A 117 4.96 -20.37 1.02
CA ARG A 117 5.75 -19.60 2.02
C ARG A 117 6.32 -18.28 1.50
N VAL A 118 6.38 -18.12 0.19
CA VAL A 118 7.01 -16.98 -0.49
C VAL A 118 5.93 -16.09 -1.07
N ALA A 119 6.14 -14.77 -1.01
CA ALA A 119 5.19 -13.81 -1.56
C ALA A 119 5.01 -13.99 -3.08
N PRO A 120 3.79 -13.86 -3.63
CA PRO A 120 3.51 -14.20 -5.02
C PRO A 120 4.34 -13.44 -6.08
N TRP A 121 4.73 -12.20 -5.82
CA TRP A 121 5.47 -11.36 -6.77
C TRP A 121 6.93 -11.80 -7.00
N TYR A 122 7.53 -12.58 -6.10
CA TYR A 122 8.85 -13.17 -6.34
C TYR A 122 8.87 -14.13 -7.54
N PHE A 123 7.70 -14.66 -7.94
CA PHE A 123 7.58 -15.58 -9.06
C PHE A 123 7.20 -14.89 -10.38
N MET A 124 6.72 -13.63 -10.32
CA MET A 124 6.37 -12.86 -11.51
C MET A 124 7.62 -12.41 -12.30
N LYS A 125 8.79 -12.39 -11.67
CA LYS A 125 10.09 -11.97 -12.24
C LYS A 125 10.67 -12.90 -13.33
N GLN A 126 10.12 -14.10 -13.56
CA GLN A 126 10.72 -15.07 -14.51
C GLN A 126 10.12 -15.06 -15.93
N ALA A 127 9.28 -14.10 -16.27
CA ALA A 127 8.73 -13.95 -17.62
C ALA A 127 9.32 -12.74 -18.35
N GLY A 128 10.65 -12.74 -18.53
CA GLY A 128 11.38 -11.82 -19.40
C GLY A 128 12.34 -12.59 -20.29
#